data_AF-A0A524HUH4-F1
#
_entry.id   AF-A0A524HUH4-F1
#
_cell.length_a   1.000
_cell.length_b   1.000
_cell.length_c   1.000
_cell.angle_alpha   90.00
_cell.angle_beta   90.00
_cell.angle_gamma   90.00
#
_symmetry.space_group_name_H-M   'P 1'
#
loop_
_entity.id
_entity.type
_entity.pdbx_description
1 polymer ?
#
loop_
_entity_poly.entity_id
_entity_poly.type
_entity_poly.pdbx_seq_one_letter_code
_entity_poly.pdbx_strand_id
1 'polypeptide(L)'
;MTDSRTLRKRTGALGLDQGGFALEATIFVLVLMSALTMVAVVGVVTATRTANYDYRYTQVSFAAEAGADAIMAQLEDAIHDGAITDAELAAIVPPSIPGFTFSAVNASRLGGVQVQSITDGPFAGLYALTQFIDIFSEVRDPIDNSAAAIVTAKAQSIPIFQFGVFYEKDLEITNGPPLEFIGWVHSNGNIYLSSSNAWYREVITTPNKVFHDRKDFHNILNGIFINDAVGTEVPLDFDSRSHPTPAAFMTESHAKFDDRLKTDAYGVDTLRVPL
;
A
#
# COMPACT_ATOMS: atom_id res chain seq x y z
N MET A 1 71.23 96.99 22.76
CA MET A 1 70.74 96.85 21.37
C MET A 1 71.65 95.82 20.74
N THR A 2 71.29 94.56 20.56
CA THR A 2 70.17 94.00 19.79
C THR A 2 70.03 92.52 20.19
N ASP A 3 68.99 92.12 20.92
CA ASP A 3 67.81 91.39 20.44
C ASP A 3 68.09 90.31 19.38
N SER A 4 67.99 89.03 19.77
CA SER A 4 67.89 87.91 18.83
C SER A 4 66.94 86.83 19.39
N ARG A 5 65.83 86.69 18.66
CA ARG A 5 64.76 85.71 18.83
C ARG A 5 65.29 84.28 18.74
N THR A 6 64.80 83.40 19.61
CA THR A 6 64.71 81.96 19.34
C THR A 6 63.26 81.51 19.41
N LEU A 7 62.78 81.00 18.27
CA LEU A 7 61.42 80.56 17.98
C LEU A 7 61.04 79.31 18.79
N ARG A 8 59.99 79.42 19.62
CA ARG A 8 59.23 78.26 20.10
C ARG A 8 58.23 77.84 19.02
N LYS A 9 58.54 76.75 18.30
CA LYS A 9 57.54 76.03 17.50
C LYS A 9 56.74 75.14 18.47
N ARG A 10 55.62 75.63 19.00
CA ARG A 10 54.58 74.77 19.58
C ARG A 10 53.65 74.36 18.45
N THR A 11 53.77 73.11 18.05
CA THR A 11 52.84 72.38 17.21
C THR A 11 51.44 72.54 17.80
N GLY A 12 50.58 73.28 17.11
CA GLY A 12 49.14 73.18 17.32
C GLY A 12 48.71 71.79 16.87
N ALA A 13 48.45 70.90 17.81
CA ALA A 13 47.59 69.77 17.55
C ALA A 13 46.18 70.34 17.35
N LEU A 14 45.78 70.50 16.10
CA LEU A 14 44.38 70.60 15.72
C LEU A 14 43.74 69.26 16.09
N GLY A 15 43.23 69.17 17.33
CA GLY A 15 42.23 68.18 17.68
C GLY A 15 40.97 68.49 16.89
N LEU A 16 40.91 67.99 15.66
CA LEU A 16 39.66 67.87 14.93
C LEU A 16 38.77 66.90 15.70
N ASP A 17 37.53 67.29 15.87
CA ASP A 17 36.48 66.67 16.67
C ASP A 17 36.12 65.26 16.13
N GLN A 18 36.89 64.24 16.53
CA GLN A 18 36.69 62.84 16.11
C GLN A 18 35.52 62.14 16.84
N GLY A 19 34.85 62.82 17.78
CA GLY A 19 33.72 62.27 18.53
C GLY A 19 32.41 62.21 17.73
N GLY A 20 32.18 63.13 16.80
CA GLY A 20 30.91 63.22 16.04
C GLY A 20 30.77 62.19 14.91
N PHE A 21 31.82 61.98 14.13
CA PHE A 21 31.81 61.05 12.98
C PHE A 21 31.75 59.58 13.40
N ALA A 22 32.39 59.24 14.53
CA ALA A 22 32.34 57.88 15.08
C ALA A 22 30.92 57.52 15.58
N LEU A 23 30.20 58.48 16.16
CA LEU A 23 28.80 58.28 16.59
C LEU A 23 27.87 58.10 15.37
N GLU A 24 28.03 58.90 14.32
CA GLU A 24 27.21 58.80 13.12
C GLU A 24 27.45 57.48 12.36
N ALA A 25 28.71 57.08 12.20
CA ALA A 25 29.08 55.81 11.58
C ALA A 25 28.57 54.59 12.38
N THR A 26 28.66 54.64 13.71
CA THR A 26 28.14 53.55 14.57
C THR A 26 26.62 53.46 14.53
N ILE A 27 25.90 54.58 14.52
CA ILE A 27 24.44 54.58 14.34
C ILE A 27 24.09 53.99 12.97
N PHE A 28 24.80 54.35 11.91
CA PHE A 28 24.57 53.77 10.58
C PHE A 28 24.76 52.26 10.54
N VAL A 29 25.84 51.76 11.16
CA VAL A 29 26.12 50.32 11.24
C VAL A 29 25.06 49.61 12.09
N LEU A 30 24.62 50.20 13.21
CA LEU A 30 23.57 49.63 14.06
C LEU A 30 22.21 49.58 13.33
N VAL A 31 21.86 50.62 12.57
CA VAL A 31 20.65 50.65 11.74
C VAL A 31 20.73 49.58 10.65
N LEU A 32 21.88 49.43 9.98
CA LEU A 32 22.07 48.39 8.97
C LEU A 32 21.98 46.99 9.58
N MET A 33 22.65 46.75 10.70
CA MET A 33 22.60 45.46 11.39
C MET A 33 21.19 45.15 11.89
N SER A 34 20.47 46.13 12.44
CA SER A 34 19.08 45.93 12.88
C SER A 34 18.12 45.65 11.72
N ALA A 35 18.33 46.27 10.55
CA ALA A 35 17.57 45.96 9.34
C ALA A 35 17.84 44.52 8.86
N LEU A 36 19.11 44.08 8.84
CA LEU A 36 19.48 42.72 8.45
C LEU A 36 18.94 41.66 9.43
N THR A 37 19.03 41.92 10.74
CA THR A 37 18.47 41.00 11.74
C THR A 37 16.95 40.94 11.66
N MET A 38 16.27 42.05 11.41
CA MET A 38 14.82 42.08 11.20
C MET A 38 14.42 41.21 10.00
N VAL A 39 15.11 41.35 8.86
CA VAL A 39 14.85 40.52 7.67
C VAL A 39 15.09 39.03 7.98
N ALA A 40 16.17 38.69 8.68
CA ALA A 40 16.46 37.31 9.08
C ALA A 40 15.38 36.73 10.00
N VAL A 41 14.94 37.49 11.01
CA VAL A 41 13.88 37.08 11.94
C VAL A 41 12.55 36.89 11.19
N VAL A 42 12.18 37.81 10.30
CA VAL A 42 10.98 37.69 9.47
C VAL A 42 11.06 36.45 8.57
N GLY A 43 12.22 36.18 7.98
CA GLY A 43 12.47 34.97 7.19
C GLY A 43 12.26 33.68 8.00
N VAL A 44 12.84 33.61 9.21
CA VAL A 44 12.69 32.44 10.11
C VAL A 44 11.24 32.28 10.57
N VAL A 45 10.56 33.36 10.94
CA VAL A 45 9.14 33.31 11.35
C VAL A 45 8.25 32.85 10.21
N THR A 46 8.53 33.31 8.98
CA THR A 46 7.77 32.89 7.80
C THR A 46 8.03 31.41 7.51
N ALA A 47 9.29 30.98 7.49
CA ALA A 47 9.67 29.59 7.24
C ALA A 47 9.08 28.63 8.28
N THR A 48 9.10 28.98 9.57
CA THR A 48 8.50 28.16 10.63
C THR A 48 6.98 28.10 10.54
N ARG A 49 6.31 29.19 10.14
CA ARG A 49 4.86 29.19 9.90
C ARG A 49 4.48 28.31 8.71
N THR A 50 5.18 28.44 7.59
CA THR A 50 4.97 27.59 6.41
C THR A 50 5.22 26.13 6.73
N ALA A 51 6.34 25.79 7.39
CA ALA A 51 6.65 24.42 7.77
C ALA A 51 5.59 23.80 8.70
N ASN A 52 5.06 24.56 9.66
CA ASN A 52 3.99 24.10 10.53
C ASN A 52 2.67 23.90 9.78
N TYR A 53 2.36 24.76 8.82
CA TYR A 53 1.17 24.62 7.96
C TYR A 53 1.29 23.36 7.09
N ASP A 54 2.43 23.17 6.42
CA ASP A 54 2.70 22.03 5.55
C ASP A 54 2.64 20.71 6.33
N TYR A 55 3.25 20.68 7.52
CA TYR A 55 3.21 19.51 8.41
C TYR A 55 1.78 19.12 8.77
N ARG A 56 0.96 20.10 9.18
CA ARG A 56 -0.44 19.86 9.58
C ARG A 56 -1.30 19.44 8.40
N TYR A 57 -1.17 20.12 7.27
CA TYR A 57 -1.89 19.76 6.05
C TYR A 57 -1.60 18.32 5.62
N THR A 58 -0.31 17.93 5.65
CA THR A 58 0.11 16.56 5.36
C THR A 58 -0.52 15.56 6.32
N GLN A 59 -0.58 15.90 7.61
CA GLN A 59 -1.19 15.05 8.63
C GLN A 59 -2.70 14.82 8.39
N VAL A 60 -3.44 15.88 8.05
CA VAL A 60 -4.88 15.78 7.75
C VAL A 60 -5.12 15.00 6.45
N SER A 61 -4.26 15.18 5.44
CA SER A 61 -4.33 14.41 4.18
C SER A 61 -4.18 12.92 4.41
N PHE A 62 -3.18 12.51 5.20
CA PHE A 62 -3.02 11.09 5.57
C PHE A 62 -4.19 10.56 6.39
N ALA A 63 -4.78 11.38 7.27
CA ALA A 63 -5.97 10.99 8.00
C ALA A 63 -7.18 10.79 7.06
N ALA A 64 -7.30 11.60 6.00
CA ALA A 64 -8.34 11.43 4.98
C ALA A 64 -8.17 10.13 4.18
N GLU A 65 -6.94 9.81 3.77
CA GLU A 65 -6.59 8.53 3.10
C GLU A 65 -6.86 7.33 4.01
N ALA A 66 -6.41 7.37 5.27
CA ALA A 66 -6.69 6.33 6.26
C ALA A 66 -8.20 6.14 6.49
N GLY A 67 -8.98 7.21 6.34
CA GLY A 67 -10.43 7.14 6.32
C GLY A 67 -10.99 6.30 5.18
N ALA A 68 -10.48 6.53 3.97
CA ALA A 68 -10.85 5.74 2.80
C ALA A 68 -10.48 4.26 2.96
N ASP A 69 -9.29 3.98 3.51
CA ASP A 69 -8.84 2.60 3.78
C ASP A 69 -9.75 1.88 4.80
N ALA A 70 -10.14 2.57 5.88
CA ALA A 70 -11.04 2.00 6.87
C ALA A 70 -12.46 1.75 6.31
N ILE A 71 -12.88 2.53 5.31
CA ILE A 71 -14.15 2.28 4.60
C ILE A 71 -14.00 1.08 3.65
N MET A 72 -12.86 0.95 2.96
CA MET A 72 -12.58 -0.25 2.14
C MET A 72 -12.65 -1.52 2.98
N ALA A 73 -12.08 -1.52 4.19
CA ALA A 73 -12.16 -2.65 5.11
C ALA A 73 -13.60 -2.97 5.55
N GLN A 74 -14.47 -1.96 5.74
CA GLN A 74 -15.90 -2.19 6.02
C GLN A 74 -16.64 -2.80 4.82
N LEU A 75 -16.19 -2.49 3.60
CA LEU A 75 -16.80 -3.00 2.37
C LEU A 75 -16.25 -4.37 1.98
N GLU A 76 -15.12 -4.82 2.52
CA GLU A 76 -14.52 -6.12 2.24
C GLU A 76 -15.51 -7.27 2.48
N ASP A 77 -16.18 -7.28 3.64
CA ASP A 77 -17.21 -8.27 3.96
C ASP A 77 -18.39 -8.25 2.97
N ALA A 78 -18.81 -7.06 2.52
CA ALA A 78 -19.91 -6.89 1.57
C ALA A 78 -19.54 -7.35 0.14
N ILE A 79 -18.25 -7.28 -0.23
CA ILE A 79 -17.76 -7.78 -1.52
C ILE A 79 -17.91 -9.30 -1.60
N HIS A 80 -17.81 -10.01 -0.49
CA HIS A 80 -17.87 -11.46 -0.45
C HIS A 80 -19.24 -12.06 -0.84
N ASP A 81 -20.33 -11.31 -0.70
CA ASP A 81 -21.69 -11.76 -1.09
C ASP A 81 -21.99 -11.49 -2.58
N GLY A 82 -21.00 -11.00 -3.34
CA GLY A 82 -20.98 -10.96 -4.80
C GLY A 82 -20.93 -9.56 -5.39
N ALA A 83 -21.79 -8.65 -4.94
CA ALA A 83 -21.77 -7.26 -5.38
C ALA A 83 -22.28 -6.32 -4.28
N ILE A 84 -21.63 -5.17 -4.15
CA ILE A 84 -21.99 -4.19 -3.14
C ILE A 84 -23.33 -3.53 -3.53
N THR A 85 -24.27 -3.60 -2.59
CA THR A 85 -25.62 -3.05 -2.66
C THR A 85 -25.64 -1.60 -2.15
N ASP A 86 -26.67 -0.84 -2.52
CA ASP A 86 -26.84 0.53 -2.01
C ASP A 86 -27.08 0.57 -0.49
N ALA A 87 -27.65 -0.51 0.07
CA ALA A 87 -27.89 -0.61 1.51
C ALA A 87 -26.57 -0.75 2.28
N GLU A 88 -25.61 -1.52 1.76
CA GLU A 88 -24.28 -1.65 2.35
C GLU A 88 -23.48 -0.36 2.26
N LEU A 89 -23.56 0.35 1.12
CA LEU A 89 -22.94 1.68 0.98
C LEU A 89 -23.54 2.70 1.94
N ALA A 90 -24.85 2.64 2.18
CA ALA A 90 -25.52 3.52 3.14
C ALA A 90 -25.23 3.15 4.60
N ALA A 91 -24.78 1.92 4.88
CA ALA A 91 -24.48 1.43 6.21
C ALA A 91 -23.03 1.75 6.69
N ILE A 92 -22.19 2.33 5.82
CA ILE A 92 -20.81 2.70 6.15
C ILE A 92 -20.79 3.66 7.33
N VAL A 93 -19.92 3.38 8.29
CA VAL A 93 -19.71 4.21 9.47
C VAL A 93 -18.39 4.98 9.32
N PRO A 94 -18.37 6.30 9.57
CA PRO A 94 -17.12 7.05 9.61
C PRO A 94 -16.16 6.45 10.64
N PRO A 95 -14.88 6.25 10.28
CA PRO A 95 -13.89 5.72 11.21
C PRO A 95 -13.54 6.74 12.31
N SER A 96 -12.93 6.27 13.40
CA SER A 96 -12.49 7.12 14.51
C SER A 96 -10.96 7.13 14.57
N ILE A 97 -10.35 8.27 14.25
CA ILE A 97 -8.90 8.49 14.39
C ILE A 97 -8.65 9.57 15.45
N PRO A 98 -7.86 9.29 16.51
CA PRO A 98 -7.58 10.27 17.55
C PRO A 98 -7.00 11.57 16.99
N GLY A 99 -7.58 12.71 17.40
CA GLY A 99 -7.15 14.03 16.94
C GLY A 99 -7.74 14.45 15.60
N PHE A 100 -8.60 13.65 14.98
CA PHE A 100 -9.26 13.98 13.72
C PHE A 100 -10.77 13.77 13.82
N THR A 101 -11.52 14.57 13.07
CA THR A 101 -12.98 14.46 12.94
C THR A 101 -13.34 14.27 11.48
N PHE A 102 -14.08 13.22 11.16
CA PHE A 102 -14.59 12.97 9.82
C PHE A 102 -15.84 13.84 9.59
N SER A 103 -15.72 14.86 8.74
CA SER A 103 -16.80 15.80 8.45
C SER A 103 -17.77 15.26 7.40
N ALA A 104 -17.27 14.45 6.46
CA ALA A 104 -18.09 13.79 5.45
C ALA A 104 -17.43 12.49 5.01
N VAL A 105 -18.22 11.41 4.98
CA VAL A 105 -17.81 10.10 4.50
C VAL A 105 -18.95 9.52 3.69
N ASN A 106 -18.66 9.10 2.46
CA ASN A 106 -19.62 8.40 1.62
C ASN A 106 -18.91 7.48 0.64
N ALA A 107 -19.57 6.39 0.27
CA ALA A 107 -19.16 5.58 -0.86
C ALA A 107 -20.30 5.48 -1.88
N SER A 108 -19.95 5.45 -3.16
CA SER A 108 -20.93 5.41 -4.24
C SER A 108 -20.44 4.56 -5.41
N ARG A 109 -21.39 3.94 -6.12
CA ARG A 109 -21.07 3.08 -7.25
C ARG A 109 -20.76 3.91 -8.49
N LEU A 110 -19.65 3.58 -9.14
CA LEU A 110 -19.23 4.16 -10.40
C LEU A 110 -19.81 3.31 -11.54
N GLY A 111 -21.10 3.50 -11.81
CA GLY A 111 -21.84 2.74 -12.82
C GLY A 111 -22.27 1.35 -12.36
N GLY A 112 -22.44 0.44 -13.33
CA GLY A 112 -22.91 -0.94 -13.08
C GLY A 112 -21.78 -1.95 -13.00
N VAL A 113 -22.15 -3.20 -12.67
CA VAL A 113 -21.23 -4.34 -12.70
C VAL A 113 -20.78 -4.63 -14.13
N GLN A 114 -19.49 -4.89 -14.32
CA GLN A 114 -18.88 -5.21 -15.62
C GLN A 114 -18.04 -6.47 -15.54
N VAL A 115 -18.05 -7.30 -16.58
CA VAL A 115 -17.12 -8.44 -16.69
C VAL A 115 -15.75 -7.90 -17.11
N GLN A 116 -14.72 -8.15 -16.32
CA GLN A 116 -13.33 -7.79 -16.63
C GLN A 116 -12.38 -8.94 -16.33
N SER A 117 -11.30 -9.06 -17.08
CA SER A 117 -10.20 -9.96 -16.74
C SER A 117 -9.45 -9.42 -15.53
N ILE A 118 -9.11 -10.30 -14.58
CA ILE A 118 -8.21 -10.01 -13.48
C ILE A 118 -6.80 -9.90 -14.04
N THR A 119 -6.14 -8.78 -13.81
CA THR A 119 -4.80 -8.47 -14.33
C THR A 119 -3.69 -8.80 -13.34
N ASP A 120 -4.00 -8.84 -12.05
CA ASP A 120 -3.02 -8.89 -10.98
C ASP A 120 -3.43 -9.87 -9.87
N GLY A 121 -2.45 -10.32 -9.10
CA GLY A 121 -2.66 -11.22 -7.96
C GLY A 121 -2.80 -12.71 -8.33
N PRO A 122 -3.18 -13.55 -7.36
CA PRO A 122 -3.18 -15.01 -7.50
C PRO A 122 -4.16 -15.51 -8.56
N PHE A 123 -5.24 -14.77 -8.81
CA PHE A 123 -6.31 -15.12 -9.76
C PHE A 123 -6.19 -14.41 -11.12
N ALA A 124 -5.03 -13.81 -11.42
CA ALA A 124 -4.77 -13.20 -12.72
C ALA A 124 -5.03 -14.18 -13.88
N GLY A 125 -5.74 -13.70 -14.90
CA GLY A 125 -6.19 -14.51 -16.04
C GLY A 125 -7.63 -15.02 -15.97
N LEU A 126 -8.26 -15.03 -14.78
CA LEU A 126 -9.70 -15.29 -14.65
C LEU A 126 -10.52 -14.04 -14.99
N TYR A 127 -11.80 -14.24 -15.32
CA TYR A 127 -12.78 -13.17 -15.40
C TYR A 127 -13.45 -12.94 -14.05
N ALA A 128 -13.71 -11.68 -13.72
CA ALA A 128 -14.48 -11.27 -12.56
C ALA A 128 -15.63 -10.35 -12.96
N LEU A 129 -16.69 -10.40 -12.16
CA LEU A 129 -17.70 -9.37 -12.09
C LEU A 129 -17.12 -8.22 -11.24
N THR A 130 -16.72 -7.15 -11.91
CA THR A 130 -16.08 -5.99 -11.30
C THR A 130 -17.09 -4.86 -11.12
N GLN A 131 -17.10 -4.28 -9.92
CA GLN A 131 -17.83 -3.07 -9.58
C GLN A 131 -16.85 -2.02 -9.07
N PHE A 132 -16.98 -0.80 -9.58
CA PHE A 132 -16.17 0.33 -9.16
C PHE A 132 -16.90 1.11 -8.07
N ILE A 133 -16.22 1.41 -6.98
CA ILE A 133 -16.75 2.19 -5.86
C ILE A 133 -15.85 3.39 -5.63
N ASP A 134 -16.41 4.59 -5.71
CA ASP A 134 -15.72 5.80 -5.26
C ASP A 134 -16.01 6.02 -3.79
N ILE A 135 -14.94 6.11 -3.00
CA ILE A 135 -14.95 6.36 -1.57
C ILE A 135 -14.44 7.78 -1.35
N PHE A 136 -15.29 8.62 -0.76
CA PHE A 136 -14.97 9.98 -0.37
C PHE A 136 -14.82 10.07 1.14
N SER A 137 -13.73 10.70 1.59
CA SER A 137 -13.38 10.90 2.99
C SER A 137 -12.88 12.33 3.19
N GLU A 138 -13.61 13.15 3.94
CA GLU A 138 -13.21 14.50 4.36
C GLU A 138 -12.96 14.52 5.86
N VAL A 139 -11.79 15.04 6.25
CA VAL A 139 -11.30 15.04 7.63
C VAL A 139 -10.88 16.44 8.05
N ARG A 140 -11.08 16.73 9.34
CA ARG A 140 -10.64 17.96 10.01
C ARG A 140 -9.80 17.67 11.24
N ASP A 141 -8.81 18.52 11.51
CA ASP A 141 -8.07 18.54 12.78
C ASP A 141 -8.76 19.44 13.83
N PRO A 142 -8.27 19.52 15.08
CA PRO A 142 -8.91 20.30 16.15
C PRO A 142 -8.84 21.82 15.98
N ILE A 143 -8.14 22.31 14.95
CA ILE A 143 -7.96 23.73 14.65
C ILE A 143 -8.51 24.07 13.25
N ASP A 144 -9.41 23.24 12.73
CA ASP A 144 -10.16 23.40 11.48
C ASP A 144 -9.34 23.34 10.18
N ASN A 145 -8.15 22.73 10.16
CA ASN A 145 -7.53 22.34 8.89
C ASN A 145 -8.27 21.13 8.32
N SER A 146 -8.59 21.18 7.03
CA SER A 146 -9.35 20.12 6.34
C SER A 146 -8.60 19.56 5.14
N ALA A 147 -8.75 18.27 4.89
CA ALA A 147 -8.35 17.62 3.65
C ALA A 147 -9.42 16.59 3.24
N ALA A 148 -9.47 16.29 1.95
CA ALA A 148 -10.36 15.27 1.41
C ALA A 148 -9.59 14.32 0.48
N ALA A 149 -9.97 13.04 0.52
CA ALA A 149 -9.45 12.00 -0.35
C ALA A 149 -10.61 11.35 -1.11
N ILE A 150 -10.35 11.01 -2.38
CA ILE A 150 -11.21 10.16 -3.20
C ILE A 150 -10.39 8.95 -3.62
N VAL A 151 -10.84 7.76 -3.25
CA VAL A 151 -10.23 6.48 -3.62
C VAL A 151 -11.24 5.66 -4.41
N THR A 152 -10.84 5.21 -5.59
CA THR A 152 -11.65 4.29 -6.41
C THR A 152 -11.21 2.85 -6.15
N ALA A 153 -12.07 2.06 -5.52
CA ALA A 153 -11.86 0.65 -5.27
C ALA A 153 -12.52 -0.24 -6.34
N LYS A 154 -11.94 -1.42 -6.58
CA LYS A 154 -12.51 -2.47 -7.42
C LYS A 154 -13.01 -3.61 -6.54
N ALA A 155 -14.32 -3.79 -6.46
CA ALA A 155 -14.92 -4.99 -5.91
C ALA A 155 -14.99 -6.05 -7.01
N GLN A 156 -14.33 -7.19 -6.83
CA GLN A 156 -14.26 -8.25 -7.85
C GLN A 156 -14.80 -9.57 -7.30
N SER A 157 -15.84 -10.11 -7.93
CA SER A 157 -16.36 -11.44 -7.65
C SER A 157 -16.01 -12.40 -8.79
N ILE A 158 -15.39 -13.53 -8.47
CA ILE A 158 -14.93 -14.53 -9.45
C ILE A 158 -16.00 -15.63 -9.59
N PRO A 159 -16.64 -15.77 -10.76
CA PRO A 159 -17.61 -16.84 -10.97
C PRO A 159 -16.99 -18.25 -10.90
N ILE A 160 -17.65 -19.15 -10.15
CA ILE A 160 -17.15 -20.51 -9.88
C ILE A 160 -17.00 -21.39 -11.14
N PHE A 161 -17.79 -21.16 -12.19
CA PHE A 161 -17.81 -22.00 -13.39
C PHE A 161 -16.51 -21.96 -14.21
N GLN A 162 -15.57 -21.08 -13.84
CA GLN A 162 -14.24 -21.01 -14.44
C GLN A 162 -13.27 -22.04 -13.82
N PHE A 163 -13.59 -22.57 -12.64
CA PHE A 163 -12.83 -23.63 -12.02
C PHE A 163 -13.38 -24.99 -12.48
N GLY A 164 -12.50 -25.86 -12.95
CA GLY A 164 -12.90 -27.23 -13.25
C GLY A 164 -13.01 -28.07 -11.96
N VAL A 165 -12.28 -27.69 -10.91
CA VAL A 165 -12.40 -28.27 -9.56
C VAL A 165 -12.44 -27.13 -8.55
N PHE A 166 -13.49 -27.11 -7.73
CA PHE A 166 -13.64 -26.18 -6.61
C PHE A 166 -14.11 -26.94 -5.37
N TYR A 167 -13.46 -26.71 -4.23
CA TYR A 167 -13.88 -27.21 -2.94
C TYR A 167 -13.93 -26.09 -1.89
N GLU A 168 -15.00 -26.06 -1.11
CA GLU A 168 -15.14 -25.14 0.04
C GLU A 168 -14.26 -25.54 1.24
N LYS A 169 -13.90 -26.83 1.32
CA LYS A 169 -13.04 -27.39 2.37
C LYS A 169 -11.80 -27.98 1.74
N ASP A 170 -11.09 -28.82 2.49
CA ASP A 170 -9.92 -29.51 1.97
C ASP A 170 -10.27 -30.36 0.73
N LEU A 171 -9.40 -30.30 -0.26
CA LEU A 171 -9.40 -31.13 -1.45
C LEU A 171 -8.37 -32.24 -1.29
N GLU A 172 -8.75 -33.48 -1.60
CA GLU A 172 -7.83 -34.60 -1.71
C GLU A 172 -8.02 -35.29 -3.06
N ILE A 173 -6.94 -35.45 -3.82
CA ILE A 173 -6.94 -36.16 -5.09
C ILE A 173 -5.93 -37.31 -5.03
N THR A 174 -6.46 -38.53 -5.10
CA THR A 174 -5.69 -39.78 -5.12
C THR A 174 -6.22 -40.72 -6.21
N ASN A 175 -6.10 -40.32 -7.47
CA ASN A 175 -6.62 -41.10 -8.60
C ASN A 175 -5.83 -42.40 -8.80
N GLY A 176 -6.54 -43.49 -9.12
CA GLY A 176 -5.92 -44.76 -9.53
C GLY A 176 -5.64 -44.81 -11.03
N PRO A 177 -6.66 -44.64 -11.89
CA PRO A 177 -6.45 -44.49 -13.34
C PRO A 177 -5.76 -43.16 -13.68
N PRO A 178 -5.10 -43.06 -14.85
CA PRO A 178 -4.50 -41.81 -15.31
C PRO A 178 -5.52 -40.66 -15.32
N LEU A 179 -5.15 -39.54 -14.70
CA LEU A 179 -5.91 -38.29 -14.68
C LEU A 179 -5.17 -37.24 -15.49
N GLU A 180 -5.76 -36.77 -16.57
CA GLU A 180 -5.32 -35.55 -17.25
C GLU A 180 -6.40 -34.49 -17.06
N PHE A 181 -6.03 -33.39 -16.41
CA PHE A 181 -6.98 -32.36 -16.00
C PHE A 181 -6.63 -31.00 -16.60
N ILE A 182 -7.57 -30.45 -17.38
CA ILE A 182 -7.49 -29.14 -18.01
C ILE A 182 -8.52 -28.24 -17.34
N GLY A 183 -8.04 -27.24 -16.60
CA GLY A 183 -8.87 -26.28 -15.88
C GLY A 183 -8.22 -25.87 -14.57
N TRP A 184 -8.68 -24.74 -14.01
CA TRP A 184 -8.21 -24.28 -12.72
C TRP A 184 -8.70 -25.20 -11.60
N VAL A 185 -7.82 -25.49 -10.65
CA VAL A 185 -8.13 -26.21 -9.41
C VAL A 185 -8.06 -25.22 -8.25
N HIS A 186 -9.12 -25.13 -7.46
CA HIS A 186 -9.15 -24.32 -6.25
C HIS A 186 -9.75 -25.08 -5.07
N SER A 187 -9.21 -24.82 -3.89
CA SER A 187 -9.73 -25.31 -2.62
C SER A 187 -9.60 -24.22 -1.58
N ASN A 188 -10.72 -23.84 -0.94
CA ASN A 188 -10.71 -22.93 0.21
C ASN A 188 -10.04 -23.57 1.44
N GLY A 189 -9.97 -24.91 1.52
CA GLY A 189 -9.15 -25.64 2.48
C GLY A 189 -7.78 -26.05 1.92
N ASN A 190 -7.07 -26.90 2.65
CA ASN A 190 -5.80 -27.50 2.21
C ASN A 190 -5.98 -28.41 1.00
N ILE A 191 -4.92 -28.57 0.21
CA ILE A 191 -4.89 -29.48 -0.93
C ILE A 191 -3.93 -30.64 -0.63
N TYR A 192 -4.41 -31.87 -0.79
CA TYR A 192 -3.65 -33.10 -0.64
C TYR A 192 -3.58 -33.82 -1.99
N LEU A 193 -2.38 -33.97 -2.54
CA LEU A 193 -2.15 -34.63 -3.83
C LEU A 193 -1.24 -35.84 -3.61
N SER A 194 -1.73 -37.04 -3.94
CA SER A 194 -0.88 -38.23 -4.02
C SER A 194 -1.41 -39.22 -5.05
N SER A 195 -0.77 -39.25 -6.22
CA SER A 195 -1.15 -40.09 -7.36
C SER A 195 0.06 -40.56 -8.15
N SER A 196 -0.05 -41.70 -8.84
CA SER A 196 1.01 -42.24 -9.71
C SER A 196 0.96 -41.70 -11.14
N ASN A 197 -0.09 -40.99 -11.52
CA ASN A 197 -0.41 -40.64 -12.91
C ASN A 197 -1.46 -39.50 -12.97
N ALA A 198 -1.12 -38.31 -12.47
CA ALA A 198 -1.96 -37.13 -12.50
C ALA A 198 -1.24 -35.96 -13.17
N TRP A 199 -1.87 -35.34 -14.17
CA TRP A 199 -1.37 -34.19 -14.89
C TRP A 199 -2.34 -33.02 -14.76
N TYR A 200 -1.88 -31.92 -14.18
CA TYR A 200 -2.60 -30.66 -14.06
C TYR A 200 -2.05 -29.67 -15.07
N ARG A 201 -2.88 -29.29 -16.05
CA ARG A 201 -2.45 -28.45 -17.18
C ARG A 201 -2.51 -26.96 -16.88
N GLU A 202 -3.21 -26.57 -15.83
CA GLU A 202 -3.47 -25.17 -15.46
C GLU A 202 -3.21 -24.92 -13.96
N VAL A 203 -3.56 -23.73 -13.48
CA VAL A 203 -3.24 -23.22 -12.15
C VAL A 203 -3.98 -24.00 -11.04
N ILE A 204 -3.24 -24.29 -9.96
CA ILE A 204 -3.75 -24.83 -8.70
C ILE A 204 -3.59 -23.76 -7.61
N THR A 205 -4.66 -23.45 -6.89
CA THR A 205 -4.70 -22.38 -5.87
C THR A 205 -5.36 -22.84 -4.57
N THR A 206 -4.82 -22.38 -3.44
CA THR A 206 -5.46 -22.51 -2.12
C THR A 206 -5.00 -21.35 -1.21
N PRO A 207 -5.86 -20.80 -0.35
CA PRO A 207 -5.46 -19.85 0.70
C PRO A 207 -4.77 -20.55 1.88
N ASN A 208 -4.63 -21.88 1.83
CA ASN A 208 -4.02 -22.71 2.86
C ASN A 208 -2.80 -23.43 2.30
N LYS A 209 -2.51 -24.67 2.75
CA LYS A 209 -1.31 -25.42 2.40
C LYS A 209 -1.58 -26.48 1.35
N VAL A 210 -0.55 -26.76 0.56
CA VAL A 210 -0.50 -27.92 -0.34
C VAL A 210 0.38 -28.98 0.31
N PHE A 211 -0.06 -30.23 0.25
CA PHE A 211 0.66 -31.40 0.73
C PHE A 211 0.82 -32.39 -0.42
N HIS A 212 2.06 -32.76 -0.73
CA HIS A 212 2.37 -33.88 -1.62
C HIS A 212 2.33 -35.18 -0.81
N ASP A 213 1.14 -35.52 -0.35
CA ASP A 213 0.84 -36.67 0.51
C ASP A 213 -0.67 -36.90 0.54
N ARG A 214 -1.11 -38.02 1.11
CA ARG A 214 -2.53 -38.20 1.43
C ARG A 214 -2.86 -37.54 2.76
N LYS A 215 -4.16 -37.29 2.96
CA LYS A 215 -4.68 -36.70 4.19
C LYS A 215 -4.83 -37.72 5.32
N ASP A 216 -5.21 -38.95 4.98
CA ASP A 216 -5.57 -40.00 5.92
C ASP A 216 -4.37 -40.77 6.50
N PHE A 217 -3.32 -40.99 5.71
CA PHE A 217 -2.07 -41.60 6.14
C PHE A 217 -0.91 -41.23 5.22
N HIS A 218 0.33 -41.38 5.70
CA HIS A 218 1.51 -41.08 4.90
C HIS A 218 1.71 -42.08 3.75
N ASN A 219 1.50 -41.62 2.52
CA ASN A 219 1.73 -42.42 1.31
C ASN A 219 1.88 -41.47 0.11
N ILE A 220 3.13 -41.26 -0.29
CA ILE A 220 3.50 -40.34 -1.37
C ILE A 220 3.71 -41.14 -2.65
N LEU A 221 2.96 -40.76 -3.70
CA LEU A 221 3.16 -41.27 -5.05
C LEU A 221 3.76 -40.14 -5.91
N ASN A 222 4.88 -40.43 -6.57
CA ASN A 222 5.67 -39.45 -7.34
C ASN A 222 5.22 -39.31 -8.79
N GLY A 223 3.91 -39.29 -9.04
CA GLY A 223 3.34 -39.23 -10.39
C GLY A 223 2.39 -38.06 -10.58
N ILE A 224 2.63 -36.96 -9.89
CA ILE A 224 1.90 -35.70 -10.07
C ILE A 224 2.76 -34.76 -10.88
N PHE A 225 2.19 -34.22 -11.95
CA PHE A 225 2.83 -33.26 -12.83
C PHE A 225 1.97 -32.01 -12.93
N ILE A 226 2.60 -30.85 -12.81
CA ILE A 226 1.99 -29.55 -13.03
C ILE A 226 2.70 -28.93 -14.22
N ASN A 227 1.95 -28.43 -15.19
CA ASN A 227 2.54 -27.75 -16.33
C ASN A 227 3.15 -26.40 -15.90
N ASP A 228 4.30 -26.05 -16.44
CA ASP A 228 4.82 -24.66 -16.44
C ASP A 228 4.00 -23.76 -17.40
N ALA A 229 4.36 -22.47 -17.53
CA ALA A 229 3.60 -21.54 -18.38
C ALA A 229 3.66 -21.85 -19.88
N VAL A 230 4.69 -22.57 -20.34
CA VAL A 230 4.84 -23.00 -21.74
C VAL A 230 4.24 -24.38 -22.01
N GLY A 231 3.77 -25.07 -20.97
CA GLY A 231 3.10 -26.37 -21.06
C GLY A 231 4.01 -27.58 -20.83
N THR A 232 5.24 -27.38 -20.33
CA THR A 232 6.15 -28.46 -19.95
C THR A 232 5.63 -29.14 -18.68
N GLU A 233 5.55 -30.47 -18.69
CA GLU A 233 5.19 -31.25 -17.51
C GLU A 233 6.35 -31.27 -16.50
N VAL A 234 6.14 -30.69 -15.31
CA VAL A 234 7.14 -30.68 -14.25
C VAL A 234 6.61 -31.47 -13.04
N PRO A 235 7.39 -32.42 -12.47
CA PRO A 235 6.93 -33.21 -11.35
C PRO A 235 6.76 -32.35 -10.09
N LEU A 236 5.71 -32.64 -9.32
CA LEU A 236 5.57 -32.18 -7.95
C LEU A 236 6.41 -33.06 -7.03
N ASP A 237 7.45 -32.48 -6.44
CA ASP A 237 8.41 -33.12 -5.54
C ASP A 237 8.62 -32.31 -4.24
N PHE A 238 7.82 -31.26 -4.04
CA PHE A 238 7.83 -30.41 -2.87
C PHE A 238 6.40 -30.07 -2.44
N ASP A 239 6.29 -29.61 -1.20
CA ASP A 239 5.04 -29.16 -0.61
C ASP A 239 5.28 -28.04 0.42
N SER A 240 4.20 -27.56 1.05
CA SER A 240 4.30 -26.48 2.03
C SER A 240 5.05 -26.86 3.32
N ARG A 241 5.32 -28.15 3.59
CA ARG A 241 6.15 -28.57 4.73
C ARG A 241 7.64 -28.46 4.40
N SER A 242 8.01 -28.84 3.17
CA SER A 242 9.38 -28.73 2.67
C SER A 242 9.84 -27.27 2.45
N HIS A 243 8.91 -26.36 2.12
CA HIS A 243 9.17 -24.93 1.99
C HIS A 243 8.23 -24.13 2.91
N PRO A 244 8.54 -24.04 4.23
CA PRO A 244 7.61 -23.48 5.22
C PRO A 244 7.51 -21.95 5.18
N THR A 245 8.48 -21.26 4.57
CA THR A 245 8.44 -19.79 4.44
C THR A 245 7.78 -19.41 3.10
N PRO A 246 6.97 -18.34 3.07
CA PRO A 246 6.35 -17.86 1.82
C PRO A 246 7.36 -17.66 0.68
N ALA A 247 8.49 -17.00 0.99
CA ALA A 247 9.53 -16.73 0.00
C ALA A 247 10.16 -18.01 -0.59
N ALA A 248 10.38 -19.05 0.23
CA ALA A 248 10.93 -20.31 -0.26
C ALA A 248 9.92 -21.05 -1.15
N PHE A 249 8.64 -21.07 -0.77
CA PHE A 249 7.60 -21.72 -1.55
C PHE A 249 7.39 -21.01 -2.90
N MET A 250 7.32 -19.67 -2.89
CA MET A 250 7.22 -18.88 -4.12
C MET A 250 8.41 -19.09 -5.04
N THR A 251 9.63 -19.12 -4.51
CA THR A 251 10.85 -19.32 -5.31
C THR A 251 10.80 -20.68 -6.02
N GLU A 252 10.42 -21.74 -5.31
CA GLU A 252 10.35 -23.09 -5.88
C GLU A 252 9.21 -23.23 -6.89
N SER A 253 8.02 -22.71 -6.57
CA SER A 253 6.87 -22.73 -7.47
C SER A 253 7.09 -21.89 -8.73
N HIS A 254 7.73 -20.73 -8.61
CA HIS A 254 8.16 -19.94 -9.76
C HIS A 254 9.15 -20.73 -10.64
N ALA A 255 10.19 -21.30 -10.03
CA ALA A 255 11.24 -22.00 -10.77
C ALA A 255 10.75 -23.27 -11.48
N LYS A 256 9.74 -23.96 -10.94
CA LYS A 256 9.22 -25.23 -11.49
C LYS A 256 7.97 -25.08 -12.33
N PHE A 257 7.07 -24.19 -11.94
CA PHE A 257 5.71 -24.15 -12.46
C PHE A 257 5.32 -22.78 -13.00
N ASP A 258 6.23 -21.81 -13.08
CA ASP A 258 5.93 -20.41 -13.45
C ASP A 258 4.74 -19.85 -12.65
N ASP A 259 4.77 -20.05 -11.33
CA ASP A 259 3.74 -19.62 -10.38
C ASP A 259 2.38 -20.30 -10.56
N ARG A 260 2.30 -21.47 -11.20
CA ARG A 260 1.02 -22.21 -11.36
C ARG A 260 0.59 -23.03 -10.14
N LEU A 261 1.44 -23.18 -9.12
CA LEU A 261 1.06 -23.72 -7.81
C LEU A 261 1.11 -22.60 -6.76
N LYS A 262 -0.07 -22.11 -6.33
CA LYS A 262 -0.18 -20.98 -5.41
C LYS A 262 -0.85 -21.38 -4.10
N THR A 263 -0.20 -21.06 -2.99
CA THR A 263 -0.74 -21.24 -1.63
C THR A 263 -0.96 -19.89 -0.95
N ASP A 264 -1.20 -19.88 0.35
CA ASP A 264 -1.10 -18.71 1.22
C ASP A 264 0.17 -17.85 0.99
N ALA A 265 1.26 -18.47 0.52
CA ALA A 265 2.50 -17.80 0.18
C ALA A 265 2.35 -16.71 -0.89
N TYR A 266 1.34 -16.83 -1.76
CA TYR A 266 1.02 -15.88 -2.83
C TYR A 266 -0.08 -14.87 -2.45
N GLY A 267 -0.55 -14.87 -1.19
CA GLY A 267 -1.70 -14.06 -0.78
C GLY A 267 -2.99 -14.51 -1.46
N VAL A 268 -3.15 -15.82 -1.67
CA VAL A 268 -4.42 -16.39 -2.13
C VAL A 268 -5.45 -16.23 -1.02
N ASP A 269 -6.60 -15.66 -1.34
CA ASP A 269 -7.74 -15.54 -0.42
C ASP A 269 -8.80 -16.62 -0.67
N THR A 270 -9.62 -16.86 0.34
CA THR A 270 -10.78 -17.76 0.23
C THR A 270 -11.80 -17.17 -0.73
N LEU A 271 -12.25 -17.98 -1.69
CA LEU A 271 -13.30 -17.60 -2.61
C LEU A 271 -14.66 -17.94 -2.01
N ARG A 272 -15.41 -16.94 -1.57
CA ARG A 272 -16.83 -17.10 -1.26
C ARG A 272 -17.62 -16.91 -2.55
N VAL A 273 -18.24 -17.99 -3.01
CA VAL A 273 -18.97 -18.01 -4.27
C VAL A 273 -20.44 -17.73 -3.99
N PRO A 274 -21.07 -16.73 -4.66
CA PRO A 274 -22.52 -16.65 -4.68
C PRO A 274 -23.05 -17.89 -5.39
N LEU A 275 -23.88 -18.67 -4.69
CA LEU A 275 -24.57 -19.85 -5.24
C LEU A 275 -25.72 -19.43 -6.16
#